data_AF-A0A2N2L7W1-F1
#
_entry.id   AF-A0A2N2L7W1-F1
#
_cell.length_a   1.000
_cell.length_b   1.000
_cell.length_c   1.000
_cell.angle_alpha   90.00
_cell.angle_beta   90.00
_cell.angle_gamma   90.00
#
_symmetry.space_group_name_H-M   'P 1'
#
loop_
_entity.id
_entity.type
_entity.pdbx_description
1 polymer ?
#
loop_
_entity_poly.entity_id
_entity_poly.type
_entity_poly.pdbx_seq_one_letter_code
_entity_poly.pdbx_strand_id
1 'polypeptide(L)'
;MRVMRLGGYNLAISSATDLLETKYKPEPIDLSKCSRVGKQLISKAAETKKVVSQPYSMSKLLALLDTDEYHSGCVDAITMATVMQFECKNSNVTKWMETAEFPACEDQTTILGELIKFYLACGNGFLIKMRNAQGQWMGLERMLPSEVQ
;
A
#
# COMPACT_ATOMS: atom_id res chain seq x y z
N MET A 1 -12.59 13.96 -19.55
CA MET A 1 -12.12 15.37 -19.45
C MET A 1 -13.21 16.30 -19.95
N ARG A 2 -13.81 17.08 -19.04
CA ARG A 2 -14.81 18.09 -19.40
C ARG A 2 -14.19 19.47 -19.24
N VAL A 3 -14.32 20.30 -20.27
CA VAL A 3 -13.86 21.69 -20.22
C VAL A 3 -15.07 22.55 -19.85
N MET A 4 -14.97 23.25 -18.71
CA MET A 4 -15.98 24.19 -18.25
C MET A 4 -15.41 25.59 -18.18
N ARG A 5 -16.24 26.58 -18.47
CA ARG A 5 -15.85 27.99 -18.49
C ARG A 5 -16.24 28.64 -17.17
N LEU A 6 -15.25 29.15 -16.44
CA LEU A 6 -15.43 29.88 -15.19
C LEU A 6 -14.90 31.31 -15.41
N GLY A 7 -15.82 32.27 -15.47
CA GLY A 7 -15.52 33.63 -15.91
C GLY A 7 -15.07 33.67 -17.39
N GLY A 8 -13.99 34.39 -17.68
CA GLY A 8 -13.45 34.52 -19.05
C GLY A 8 -12.65 33.31 -19.55
N TYR A 9 -12.22 32.42 -18.64
CA TYR A 9 -11.26 31.34 -18.91
C TYR A 9 -11.91 29.95 -18.95
N ASN A 10 -11.38 29.08 -19.82
CA ASN A 10 -11.79 27.68 -19.92
C ASN A 10 -10.87 26.82 -19.06
N LEU A 11 -11.42 26.15 -18.04
CA LEU A 11 -10.72 25.21 -17.17
C LEU A 11 -11.08 23.77 -17.57
N ALA A 12 -10.06 22.95 -17.81
CA ALA A 12 -10.22 21.51 -18.04
C ALA A 12 -10.09 20.78 -16.70
N ILE A 13 -11.19 20.20 -16.23
CA ILE A 13 -11.19 19.39 -15.00
C ILE A 13 -11.40 17.94 -15.44
N SER A 14 -10.39 17.09 -15.20
CA SER A 14 -10.55 15.63 -15.30
C SER A 14 -10.74 15.07 -13.91
N SER A 15 -11.84 14.36 -13.69
CA SER A 15 -12.01 13.61 -12.45
C SER A 15 -10.98 12.48 -12.41
N ALA A 16 -10.50 12.13 -11.21
CA ALA A 16 -9.67 10.95 -10.99
C ALA A 16 -10.38 9.67 -11.50
N THR A 17 -11.71 9.67 -11.43
CA THR A 17 -12.60 8.63 -11.96
C THR A 17 -12.50 8.48 -13.49
N ASP A 18 -12.50 9.59 -14.24
CA ASP A 18 -12.35 9.58 -15.71
C ASP A 18 -10.99 9.02 -16.13
N LEU A 19 -9.94 9.29 -15.36
CA LEU A 19 -8.58 8.80 -15.63
C LEU A 19 -8.47 7.29 -15.36
N LEU A 20 -9.09 6.79 -14.28
CA LEU A 20 -9.16 5.36 -13.96
C LEU A 20 -9.92 4.57 -15.04
N GLU A 21 -11.03 5.12 -15.54
CA GLU A 21 -11.85 4.48 -16.57
C GLU A 21 -11.23 4.49 -17.98
N THR A 22 -10.35 5.45 -18.30
CA THR A 22 -9.78 5.57 -19.65
C THR A 22 -8.37 5.00 -19.76
N LYS A 23 -7.57 5.01 -18.69
CA LYS A 23 -6.15 4.61 -18.72
C LYS A 23 -5.84 3.32 -17.96
N TYR A 24 -6.72 2.90 -17.05
CA TYR A 24 -6.52 1.73 -16.17
C TYR A 24 -7.63 0.69 -16.31
N LYS A 25 -8.44 0.82 -17.35
CA LYS A 25 -9.48 -0.15 -17.71
C LYS A 25 -8.84 -1.47 -18.14
N PRO A 26 -9.25 -2.62 -17.59
CA PRO A 26 -8.75 -3.91 -18.02
C PRO A 26 -9.23 -4.21 -19.45
N GLU A 27 -8.30 -4.37 -20.40
CA GLU A 27 -8.64 -4.93 -21.70
C GLU A 27 -8.70 -6.47 -21.62
N PRO A 28 -9.63 -7.11 -22.34
CA PRO A 28 -9.77 -8.55 -22.34
C PRO A 28 -8.55 -9.20 -23.01
N ILE A 29 -7.91 -10.12 -22.30
CA ILE A 29 -6.78 -10.90 -22.82
C ILE A 29 -7.31 -11.90 -23.85
N ASP A 30 -6.67 -11.93 -25.02
CA ASP A 30 -6.99 -12.85 -26.11
C ASP A 30 -6.46 -14.25 -25.81
N LEU A 31 -7.35 -15.11 -25.34
CA LEU A 31 -7.08 -16.49 -24.94
C LEU A 31 -6.64 -17.38 -26.12
N SER A 32 -6.84 -16.95 -27.37
CA SER A 32 -6.42 -17.71 -28.55
C SER A 32 -4.90 -17.85 -28.67
N LYS A 33 -4.14 -17.03 -27.94
CA LYS A 33 -2.67 -16.99 -27.95
C LYS A 33 -2.02 -17.78 -26.81
N CYS A 34 -2.80 -18.40 -25.91
CA CYS A 34 -2.30 -19.08 -24.72
C CYS A 34 -2.39 -20.61 -24.84
N SER A 35 -1.38 -21.34 -24.35
CA SER A 35 -1.36 -22.81 -24.35
C SER A 35 -1.84 -23.39 -23.01
N ARG A 36 -2.53 -24.54 -23.09
CA ARG A 36 -3.26 -25.19 -21.99
C ARG A 36 -2.33 -26.03 -21.08
N VAL A 37 -2.51 -25.94 -19.77
CA VAL A 37 -1.87 -26.82 -18.77
C VAL A 37 -2.92 -27.36 -17.78
N GLY A 38 -3.15 -28.68 -17.73
CA GLY A 38 -3.96 -29.35 -16.67
C GLY A 38 -5.14 -30.26 -17.10
N LYS A 39 -5.64 -31.07 -16.15
CA LYS A 39 -6.54 -32.25 -16.37
C LYS A 39 -8.05 -32.07 -16.00
N GLN A 40 -8.50 -30.98 -15.37
CA GLN A 40 -9.91 -30.79 -14.96
C GLN A 40 -10.57 -29.57 -15.62
N LEU A 41 -11.89 -29.65 -15.88
CA LEU A 41 -12.76 -28.57 -16.36
C LEU A 41 -13.55 -27.98 -15.18
N ILE A 42 -13.37 -26.70 -14.87
CA ILE A 42 -14.02 -26.00 -13.76
C ILE A 42 -15.36 -25.40 -14.26
N SER A 43 -16.38 -25.30 -13.41
CA SER A 43 -17.69 -24.71 -13.77
C SER A 43 -17.60 -23.22 -14.11
N LYS A 44 -18.30 -22.76 -15.16
CA LYS A 44 -18.33 -21.35 -15.63
C LYS A 44 -18.69 -20.31 -14.55
N ALA A 45 -19.46 -20.68 -13.54
CA ALA A 45 -19.81 -19.77 -12.44
C ALA A 45 -18.63 -19.60 -11.45
N ALA A 46 -17.82 -20.63 -11.25
CA ALA A 46 -16.60 -20.54 -10.45
C ALA A 46 -15.47 -19.78 -11.18
N GLU A 47 -15.50 -19.70 -12.53
CA GLU A 47 -14.60 -18.85 -13.32
C GLU A 47 -14.87 -17.34 -13.17
N THR A 48 -16.09 -16.93 -12.79
CA THR A 48 -16.43 -15.50 -12.61
C THR A 48 -15.88 -14.87 -11.33
N LYS A 49 -15.44 -15.68 -10.37
CA LYS A 49 -14.65 -15.17 -9.25
C LYS A 49 -13.18 -15.22 -9.64
N LYS A 50 -12.74 -14.12 -10.25
CA LYS A 50 -11.33 -13.83 -10.48
C LYS A 50 -10.64 -13.78 -9.12
N VAL A 51 -9.88 -14.82 -8.76
CA VAL A 51 -8.79 -14.65 -7.79
C VAL A 51 -7.75 -13.80 -8.51
N VAL A 52 -7.82 -12.48 -8.32
CA VAL A 52 -6.83 -11.56 -8.85
C VAL A 52 -5.60 -11.69 -7.96
N SER A 53 -4.54 -12.31 -8.47
CA SER A 53 -3.23 -12.29 -7.83
C SER A 53 -2.75 -10.85 -7.70
N GLN A 54 -2.18 -10.50 -6.54
CA GLN A 54 -1.61 -9.19 -6.24
C GLN A 54 -0.57 -8.75 -7.29
N PRO A 55 -0.33 -7.43 -7.45
CA PRO A 55 -1.13 -6.30 -7.00
C PRO A 55 -1.56 -5.41 -8.18
N TYR A 56 -2.67 -4.70 -8.03
CA TYR A 56 -2.81 -3.37 -8.65
C TYR A 56 -1.51 -2.62 -8.38
N SER A 57 -0.76 -2.23 -9.41
CA SER A 57 0.63 -1.77 -9.28
C SER A 57 0.78 -0.88 -8.05
N MET A 58 1.49 -1.37 -7.02
CA MET A 58 1.61 -0.70 -5.71
C MET A 58 1.99 0.77 -5.87
N SER A 59 2.80 1.08 -6.88
CA SER A 59 3.14 2.44 -7.30
C SER A 59 1.94 3.36 -7.58
N LYS A 60 0.87 2.87 -8.20
CA LYS A 60 -0.36 3.65 -8.44
C LYS A 60 -1.17 3.88 -7.18
N LEU A 61 -1.19 2.90 -6.28
CA LEU A 61 -1.86 3.03 -4.99
C LEU A 61 -1.11 4.01 -4.09
N LEU A 62 0.22 3.96 -4.08
CA LEU A 62 1.05 4.94 -3.41
C LEU A 62 0.87 6.34 -4.03
N ALA A 63 0.81 6.46 -5.36
CA ALA A 63 0.54 7.73 -6.03
C ALA A 63 -0.82 8.34 -5.69
N LEU A 64 -1.80 7.55 -5.22
CA LEU A 64 -3.08 8.09 -4.73
C LEU A 64 -2.93 8.88 -3.43
N LEU A 65 -1.96 8.53 -2.58
CA LEU A 65 -1.66 9.33 -1.39
C LEU A 65 -1.19 10.74 -1.78
N ASP A 66 -0.42 10.85 -2.86
CA ASP A 66 0.14 12.14 -3.30
C ASP A 66 -0.85 12.97 -4.14
N THR A 67 -1.88 12.33 -4.72
CA THR A 67 -2.81 12.97 -5.67
C THR A 67 -4.19 13.28 -5.11
N ASP A 68 -4.61 12.60 -4.04
CA ASP A 68 -5.92 12.80 -3.40
C ASP A 68 -5.73 13.17 -1.93
N GLU A 69 -5.87 14.47 -1.63
CA GLU A 69 -5.77 15.03 -0.27
C GLU A 69 -6.79 14.40 0.69
N TYR A 70 -7.98 14.04 0.21
CA TYR A 70 -8.99 13.40 1.06
C TYR A 70 -8.57 11.98 1.42
N HIS A 71 -8.09 11.22 0.44
CA HIS A 71 -7.57 9.88 0.68
C HIS A 71 -6.37 9.90 1.64
N SER A 72 -5.41 10.79 1.40
CA SER A 72 -4.26 11.04 2.26
C SER A 72 -4.69 11.36 3.70
N GLY A 73 -5.62 12.30 3.87
CA GLY A 73 -6.14 12.68 5.18
C GLY A 73 -6.84 11.52 5.91
N CYS A 74 -7.56 10.65 5.20
CA CYS A 74 -8.15 9.45 5.79
C CYS A 74 -7.10 8.45 6.26
N VAL A 75 -6.06 8.19 5.46
CA VAL A 75 -4.98 7.26 5.82
C VAL A 75 -4.21 7.77 7.03
N ASP A 76 -3.84 9.05 7.04
CA ASP A 76 -3.11 9.66 8.15
C ASP A 76 -3.95 9.66 9.44
N ALA A 77 -5.25 10.00 9.38
CA ALA A 77 -6.14 9.98 10.53
C ALA A 77 -6.28 8.57 11.15
N ILE A 78 -6.45 7.54 10.32
CA ILE A 78 -6.54 6.15 10.79
C ILE A 78 -5.21 5.70 11.39
N THR A 79 -4.10 6.07 10.76
CA THR A 79 -2.76 5.73 11.24
C THR A 79 -2.51 6.30 12.64
N MET A 80 -2.79 7.60 12.83
CA MET A 80 -2.66 8.27 14.13
C MET A 80 -3.60 7.68 15.20
N ALA A 81 -4.83 7.33 14.82
CA ALA A 81 -5.77 6.70 15.74
C ALA A 81 -5.36 5.27 16.14
N THR A 82 -4.65 4.56 15.26
CA THR A 82 -4.24 3.18 15.51
C THR A 82 -2.97 3.11 16.36
N VAL A 83 -2.01 4.02 16.14
CA VAL A 83 -0.73 4.06 16.87
C VAL A 83 -0.72 5.20 17.89
N MET A 84 -1.59 5.10 18.89
CA MET A 84 -1.59 6.06 20.01
C MET A 84 -0.62 5.65 21.12
N GLN A 85 -0.50 4.34 21.38
CA GLN A 85 0.37 3.79 22.39
C GLN A 85 0.71 2.34 22.02
N PHE A 86 1.96 1.95 22.20
CA PHE A 86 2.34 0.55 22.09
C PHE A 86 2.25 -0.14 23.45
N GLU A 87 1.47 -1.20 23.52
CA GLU A 87 1.46 -2.11 24.66
C GLU A 87 1.63 -3.54 24.19
N CYS A 88 2.59 -4.25 24.75
CA CYS A 88 2.79 -5.67 24.52
C CYS A 88 2.64 -6.44 25.84
N LYS A 89 1.88 -7.54 25.80
CA LYS A 89 1.77 -8.47 26.95
C LYS A 89 3.11 -9.12 27.31
N ASN A 90 4.03 -9.20 26.35
CA ASN A 90 5.35 -9.77 26.56
C ASN A 90 6.33 -8.69 27.01
N SER A 91 6.67 -8.71 28.30
CA SER A 91 7.59 -7.76 28.92
C SER A 91 8.97 -7.73 28.28
N ASN A 92 9.44 -8.83 27.69
CA ASN A 92 10.72 -8.87 26.97
C ASN A 92 10.66 -8.08 25.66
N VAL A 93 9.51 -8.11 24.97
CA VAL A 93 9.30 -7.34 23.73
C VAL A 93 9.18 -5.86 24.06
N THR A 94 8.45 -5.51 25.12
CA THR A 94 8.34 -4.11 25.58
C THR A 94 9.72 -3.52 25.90
N LYS A 95 10.52 -4.22 26.73
CA LYS A 95 11.89 -3.80 27.04
C LYS A 95 12.78 -3.70 25.81
N TRP A 96 12.64 -4.64 24.88
CA TRP A 96 13.42 -4.59 23.65
C TRP A 96 13.05 -3.36 22.80
N MET A 97 11.75 -3.09 22.60
CA MET A 97 11.28 -1.93 21.85
C MET A 97 11.71 -0.59 22.47
N GLU A 98 11.81 -0.49 23.79
CA GLU A 98 12.33 0.70 24.50
C GLU A 98 13.81 0.97 24.20
N THR A 99 14.58 -0.08 23.90
CA THR A 99 16.03 0.01 23.62
C THR A 99 16.38 -0.15 22.14
N ALA A 100 15.38 -0.42 21.30
CA ALA A 100 15.56 -0.70 19.88
C ALA A 100 15.86 0.60 19.12
N GLU A 101 16.71 0.48 18.10
CA GLU A 101 17.00 1.57 17.19
C GLU A 101 16.00 1.60 16.03
N PHE A 102 15.56 2.80 15.66
CA PHE A 102 14.62 3.04 14.56
C PHE A 102 15.21 4.03 13.54
N PRO A 103 16.08 3.60 12.61
CA PRO A 103 16.66 4.50 11.62
C PRO A 103 15.57 5.19 10.80
N ALA A 104 15.75 6.49 10.54
CA ALA A 104 14.81 7.35 9.82
C ALA A 104 13.42 7.54 10.50
N CYS A 105 13.23 7.04 11.72
CA CYS A 105 12.04 7.28 12.54
C CYS A 105 12.46 7.86 13.90
N GLU A 106 11.66 8.74 14.48
CA GLU A 106 12.03 9.37 15.76
C GLU A 106 11.84 8.40 16.93
N ASP A 107 10.78 7.60 16.86
CA ASP A 107 10.36 6.73 17.94
C ASP A 107 9.60 5.50 17.43
N GLN A 108 9.22 4.65 18.38
CA GLN A 108 8.41 3.47 18.14
C GLN A 108 7.04 3.80 17.50
N THR A 109 6.45 4.93 17.88
CA THR A 109 5.15 5.37 17.36
C THR A 109 5.26 5.65 15.86
N THR A 110 6.31 6.36 15.46
CA THR A 110 6.56 6.77 14.08
C THR A 110 6.79 5.56 13.18
N ILE A 111 7.63 4.60 13.59
CA ILE A 111 7.91 3.42 12.76
C ILE A 111 6.70 2.50 12.60
N LEU A 112 5.89 2.33 13.65
CA LEU A 112 4.64 1.59 13.56
C LEU A 112 3.59 2.36 12.74
N GLY A 113 3.60 3.69 12.82
CA GLY A 113 2.76 4.56 12.00
C GLY A 113 3.06 4.40 10.51
N GLU A 114 4.33 4.46 10.12
CA GLU A 114 4.79 4.24 8.74
C GLU A 114 4.37 2.85 8.22
N LEU A 115 4.52 1.80 9.04
CA LEU A 115 4.06 0.46 8.70
C LEU A 115 2.55 0.44 8.37
N ILE A 116 1.73 1.03 9.24
CA ILE A 116 0.27 1.06 9.07
C ILE A 116 -0.12 1.93 7.88
N LYS A 117 0.53 3.09 7.70
CA LYS A 117 0.30 4.00 6.58
C LYS A 117 0.44 3.28 5.25
N PHE A 118 1.56 2.60 5.01
CA PHE A 118 1.78 1.87 3.77
C PHE A 118 0.85 0.66 3.62
N TYR A 119 0.58 -0.04 4.71
CA TYR A 119 -0.39 -1.14 4.70
C TYR A 119 -1.79 -0.67 4.27
N LEU A 120 -2.25 0.47 4.78
CA LEU A 120 -3.53 1.05 4.39
C LEU A 120 -3.51 1.60 2.96
N ALA A 121 -2.40 2.20 2.53
CA ALA A 121 -2.29 2.83 1.22
C ALA A 121 -2.23 1.82 0.07
N CYS A 122 -1.46 0.75 0.20
CA CYS A 122 -1.22 -0.19 -0.91
C CYS A 122 -1.35 -1.67 -0.54
N GLY A 123 -1.88 -1.97 0.65
CA GLY A 123 -2.06 -3.34 1.15
C GLY A 123 -0.78 -4.00 1.66
N ASN A 124 0.34 -3.26 1.69
CA ASN A 124 1.66 -3.80 2.01
C ASN A 124 2.42 -2.82 2.91
N GLY A 125 2.96 -3.33 4.02
CA GLY A 125 3.83 -2.57 4.91
C GLY A 125 4.92 -3.48 5.44
N PHE A 126 6.15 -2.99 5.49
CA PHE A 126 7.33 -3.81 5.76
C PHE A 126 8.22 -3.19 6.84
N LEU A 127 8.68 -4.05 7.75
CA LEU A 127 9.72 -3.74 8.72
C LEU A 127 10.87 -4.73 8.54
N ILE A 128 12.07 -4.22 8.34
CA ILE A 128 13.30 -5.00 8.31
C ILE A 128 13.83 -5.10 9.72
N LYS A 129 14.17 -6.32 10.12
CA LYS A 129 14.77 -6.57 11.43
C LYS A 129 16.30 -6.43 11.34
N MET A 130 16.85 -5.49 12.08
CA MET A 130 18.28 -5.16 12.02
C MET A 130 19.11 -5.95 13.02
N ARG A 131 20.37 -6.22 12.65
CA ARG A 131 21.37 -6.85 13.52
C ARG A 131 22.66 -6.05 13.58
N ASN A 132 23.28 -6.01 14.76
CA ASN A 132 24.61 -5.43 14.93
C ASN A 132 25.70 -6.37 14.38
N ALA A 133 26.95 -5.91 14.37
CA ALA A 133 28.11 -6.70 13.91
C ALA A 133 28.31 -8.02 14.68
N GLN A 134 27.73 -8.15 15.88
CA GLN A 134 27.77 -9.35 16.71
C GLN A 134 26.58 -10.29 16.43
N GLY A 135 25.71 -9.95 15.48
CA GLY A 135 24.53 -10.72 15.09
C GLY A 135 23.34 -10.58 16.03
N GLN A 136 23.38 -9.66 17.00
CA GLN A 136 22.29 -9.40 17.94
C GLN A 136 21.26 -8.46 17.34
N TRP A 137 19.99 -8.67 17.67
CA TRP A 137 18.89 -7.82 17.22
C TRP A 137 18.97 -6.44 17.85
N MET A 138 19.13 -5.42 17.01
CA MET A 138 19.37 -4.05 17.47
C MET A 138 18.21 -3.09 17.19
N GLY A 139 17.35 -3.40 16.20
CA GLY A 139 16.30 -2.47 15.84
C GLY A 139 15.41 -2.91 14.70
N LEU A 140 14.56 -1.98 14.27
CA LEU A 140 13.66 -2.11 13.14
C LEU A 140 13.88 -0.95 12.18
N GLU A 141 13.87 -1.24 10.90
CA GLU A 141 13.95 -0.24 9.83
C GLU A 141 12.71 -0.35 8.96
N ARG A 142 12.12 0.80 8.57
CA ARG A 142 11.03 0.79 7.60
C ARG A 142 11.56 0.45 6.21
N MET A 143 10.84 -0.36 5.46
CA MET A 143 11.11 -0.59 4.04
C MET A 143 9.91 -0.15 3.22
N LEU A 144 10.14 0.67 2.21
CA LEU A 144 9.07 1.13 1.34
C LEU A 144 8.55 -0.04 0.50
N PRO A 145 7.23 -0.16 0.28
CA PRO A 145 6.69 -1.18 -0.62
C PRO A 145 7.26 -1.14 -2.05
N SER A 146 7.80 0.01 -2.48
CA SER A 146 8.48 0.18 -3.76
C SER A 146 9.90 -0.40 -3.80
N GLU A 147 10.51 -0.66 -2.65
CA GLU A 147 11.88 -1.18 -2.51
C GLU A 147 11.92 -2.72 -2.45
N VAL A 148 10.76 -3.36 -2.32
CA VAL A 148 10.61 -4.82 -2.31
C VAL A 148 10.65 -5.33 -3.76
N GLN A 149 11.80 -5.85 -4.18
CA GLN A 149 12.00 -6.52 -5.48
C GLN A 149 11.96 -8.04 -5.34
#